data_AF-A0A1W6K3F1-F1
#
_entry.id   AF-A0A1W6K3F1-F1
#
_cell.length_a   1.000
_cell.length_b   1.000
_cell.length_c   1.000
_cell.angle_alpha   90.00
_cell.angle_beta   90.00
_cell.angle_gamma   90.00
#
_symmetry.space_group_name_H-M   'P 1'
#
loop_
_entity.id
_entity.type
_entity.pdbx_description
1 polymer ?
#
loop_
_entity_poly.entity_id
_entity_poly.type
_entity_poly.pdbx_seq_one_letter_code
_entity_poly.pdbx_strand_id
1 'polypeptide(L)'
;MKMNEAIVIITHGSRRGTFVEDMQNVAEFLEDKLLREVILSHNEFTEPNWRNVLDELTSKGVKKIVFSLAFLGRGNHIAKDIMGSLGLEMEFYTWKKTNWKGKDIEVYFTRPLADSNLVKIALLSRISRAFNEIHVDAVEDPYEIEDRTMNIIKEMIKDKVENKRYLELYARSVYATGNPDIINHIYISDNFLDSAIEALRGGIEILADIKMVSVGIRWKVRTLIDDERTKELSKKLGITRAEASISLGLKEGSYGIVIGNSPTAILGLLKEEAEVPFVIATPPGFTNAKELKEELIKRKQYPSFVVKGNLGGSNIAVSVMNEVIREAKQ
;
A
#
# COMPACT_ATOMS: atom_id res chain seq x y z
N MET A 1 -22.38 1.52 -27.37
CA MET A 1 -21.41 2.56 -27.00
C MET A 1 -20.58 2.84 -28.24
N LYS A 2 -20.58 4.04 -28.83
CA LYS A 2 -19.81 4.30 -30.06
C LYS A 2 -18.33 4.09 -29.76
N MET A 3 -17.73 3.02 -30.28
CA MET A 3 -16.29 2.73 -30.18
C MET A 3 -15.54 3.84 -30.92
N ASN A 4 -15.16 4.88 -30.18
CA ASN A 4 -14.33 5.97 -30.70
C ASN A 4 -12.84 5.66 -30.54
N GLU A 5 -12.51 4.58 -29.83
CA GLU A 5 -11.18 4.16 -29.40
C GLU A 5 -10.98 2.68 -29.72
N ALA A 6 -9.80 2.31 -30.23
CA ALA A 6 -9.39 0.93 -30.46
C ALA A 6 -7.92 0.71 -30.11
N ILE A 7 -7.55 -0.52 -29.74
CA ILE A 7 -6.17 -0.93 -29.51
C ILE A 7 -5.78 -1.90 -30.62
N VAL A 8 -4.64 -1.67 -31.25
CA VAL A 8 -4.08 -2.53 -32.29
C VAL A 8 -2.72 -3.03 -31.83
N ILE A 9 -2.61 -4.34 -31.59
CA ILE A 9 -1.34 -4.98 -31.33
C ILE A 9 -0.69 -5.27 -32.68
N ILE A 10 0.53 -4.78 -32.89
CA ILE A 10 1.30 -5.06 -34.10
C ILE A 10 2.44 -6.01 -33.76
N THR A 11 2.47 -7.16 -34.43
CA THR A 11 3.61 -8.10 -34.40
C THR A 11 4.29 -8.15 -35.77
N HIS A 12 5.44 -8.80 -35.88
CA HIS A 12 6.08 -8.97 -37.20
C HIS A 12 5.21 -9.82 -38.16
N GLY A 13 4.35 -10.68 -37.61
CA GLY A 13 3.68 -11.75 -38.33
C GLY A 13 4.59 -12.95 -38.58
N SER A 14 3.99 -14.08 -38.94
CA SER A 14 4.69 -15.35 -39.13
C SER A 14 3.91 -16.25 -40.08
N ARG A 15 4.63 -16.95 -40.96
CA ARG A 15 4.01 -18.00 -41.80
C ARG A 15 3.56 -19.23 -41.00
N ARG A 16 3.93 -19.33 -39.71
CA ARG A 16 3.52 -20.41 -38.81
C ARG A 16 2.27 -19.99 -38.03
N GLY A 17 1.19 -20.74 -38.17
CA GLY A 17 -0.08 -20.47 -37.48
C GLY A 17 0.03 -20.44 -35.95
N THR A 18 0.88 -21.29 -35.37
CA THR A 18 1.07 -21.37 -33.91
C THR A 18 1.51 -20.04 -33.28
N PHE A 19 2.32 -19.24 -33.97
CA PHE A 19 2.72 -17.92 -33.48
C PHE A 19 1.55 -16.94 -33.45
N VAL A 20 0.65 -17.04 -34.42
CA VAL A 20 -0.54 -16.18 -34.49
C VAL A 20 -1.49 -16.55 -33.36
N GLU A 21 -1.70 -17.83 -33.11
CA GLU A 21 -2.49 -18.34 -31.97
C GLU A 21 -1.92 -17.86 -30.62
N ASP A 22 -0.60 -17.96 -30.42
CA ASP A 22 0.06 -17.46 -29.20
C ASP A 22 -0.17 -15.96 -28.99
N MET A 23 -0.04 -15.16 -30.06
CA MET A 23 -0.24 -13.72 -29.98
C MET A 23 -1.72 -13.33 -29.87
N GLN A 24 -2.63 -14.16 -30.38
CA GLN A 24 -4.07 -14.00 -30.21
C GLN A 24 -4.46 -14.21 -28.75
N ASN A 25 -3.91 -15.22 -28.08
CA ASN A 25 -4.09 -15.41 -26.63
C ASN A 25 -3.63 -14.17 -25.83
N VAL A 26 -2.54 -13.51 -26.26
CA VAL A 26 -2.07 -12.26 -25.64
C VAL A 26 -3.07 -11.11 -25.87
N ALA A 27 -3.63 -10.99 -27.07
CA ALA A 27 -4.63 -9.98 -27.39
C ALA A 27 -5.91 -10.16 -26.56
N GLU A 28 -6.42 -11.38 -26.46
CA GLU A 28 -7.60 -11.72 -25.65
C GLU A 28 -7.41 -11.43 -24.16
N PHE A 29 -6.23 -11.77 -23.63
CA PHE A 29 -5.87 -11.42 -22.26
C PHE A 29 -5.90 -9.90 -22.02
N LEU A 30 -5.39 -9.11 -22.98
CA LEU A 30 -5.38 -7.66 -22.86
C LEU A 30 -6.78 -7.06 -22.98
N GLU A 31 -7.62 -7.61 -23.86
CA GLU A 31 -9.02 -7.20 -24.02
C GLU A 31 -9.82 -7.41 -22.72
N ASP A 32 -9.67 -8.58 -22.08
CA ASP A 32 -10.29 -8.87 -20.78
C ASP A 32 -9.88 -7.86 -19.69
N LYS A 33 -8.60 -7.50 -19.63
CA LYS A 33 -8.07 -6.60 -18.59
C LYS A 33 -8.33 -5.12 -18.84
N LEU A 34 -8.32 -4.70 -20.10
CA LEU A 34 -8.49 -3.30 -20.46
C LEU A 34 -9.96 -2.92 -20.67
N LEU A 35 -10.87 -3.90 -20.77
CA LEU A 35 -12.29 -3.71 -21.08
C LEU A 35 -12.49 -2.85 -22.34
N ARG A 36 -11.65 -3.11 -23.35
CA ARG A 36 -11.54 -2.37 -24.61
C ARG A 36 -11.21 -3.35 -25.73
N GLU A 37 -11.74 -3.08 -26.93
CA GLU A 37 -11.44 -3.89 -28.11
C GLU A 37 -9.92 -3.87 -28.40
N VAL A 38 -9.34 -5.07 -28.49
CA VAL A 38 -7.94 -5.27 -28.84
C VAL A 38 -7.86 -6.11 -30.11
N ILE A 39 -7.29 -5.54 -31.16
CA ILE A 39 -7.17 -6.18 -32.46
C ILE A 39 -5.73 -6.60 -32.67
N LEU A 40 -5.51 -7.91 -32.85
CA LEU A 40 -4.22 -8.41 -33.30
C LEU A 40 -4.03 -8.09 -34.79
N SER A 41 -2.87 -7.55 -35.13
CA SER A 41 -2.47 -7.26 -36.50
C SER A 41 -0.98 -7.53 -36.71
N HIS A 42 -0.59 -7.56 -37.97
CA HIS A 42 0.77 -7.90 -38.35
C HIS A 42 1.37 -6.87 -39.31
N ASN A 43 2.69 -6.74 -39.26
CA ASN A 43 3.42 -5.93 -40.23
C ASN A 43 3.55 -6.66 -41.58
N GLU A 44 3.87 -7.95 -41.56
CA GLU A 44 4.14 -8.77 -42.74
C GLU A 44 3.66 -10.23 -42.56
N PHE A 45 3.73 -11.04 -43.62
CA PHE A 45 3.53 -12.51 -43.66
C PHE A 45 2.14 -13.07 -43.35
N THR A 46 1.33 -12.37 -42.56
CA THR A 46 0.05 -12.85 -42.04
C THR A 46 -0.98 -11.72 -42.07
N GLU A 47 -2.23 -12.05 -42.40
CA GLU A 47 -3.36 -11.14 -42.23
C GLU A 47 -3.96 -11.27 -40.81
N PRO A 48 -4.58 -10.21 -40.26
CA PRO A 48 -4.79 -8.93 -40.91
C PRO A 48 -3.53 -8.02 -40.82
N ASN A 49 -3.17 -7.40 -41.94
CA ASN A 49 -2.13 -6.38 -41.96
C ASN A 49 -2.60 -5.14 -41.18
N TRP A 50 -1.73 -4.49 -40.40
CA TRP A 50 -2.11 -3.30 -39.62
C TRP A 50 -2.69 -2.17 -40.48
N ARG A 51 -2.29 -2.07 -41.76
CA ARG A 51 -2.85 -1.09 -42.72
C ARG A 51 -4.31 -1.41 -43.06
N ASN A 52 -4.64 -2.68 -43.22
CA ASN A 52 -6.00 -3.15 -43.50
C ASN A 52 -6.89 -2.93 -42.26
N VAL A 53 -6.36 -3.23 -41.06
CA VAL A 53 -7.05 -2.95 -39.78
C VAL A 53 -7.31 -1.45 -39.64
N LEU A 54 -6.33 -0.60 -39.96
CA LEU A 54 -6.49 0.85 -39.90
C LEU A 54 -7.54 1.37 -40.89
N ASP A 55 -7.57 0.84 -42.12
CA ASP A 55 -8.62 1.13 -43.11
C ASP A 55 -10.01 0.77 -42.56
N GLU A 56 -10.16 -0.41 -41.96
CA GLU A 56 -11.41 -0.87 -41.37
C GLU A 56 -11.85 0.01 -40.20
N LEU A 57 -10.96 0.27 -39.24
CA LEU A 57 -11.25 1.09 -38.06
C LEU A 57 -11.67 2.51 -38.44
N THR A 58 -10.93 3.14 -39.37
CA THR A 58 -11.27 4.48 -39.84
C THR A 58 -12.57 4.49 -40.66
N SER A 59 -12.93 3.40 -41.35
CA SER A 59 -14.24 3.24 -42.02
C SER A 59 -15.41 3.16 -41.03
N LYS A 60 -15.19 2.51 -39.88
CA LYS A 60 -16.16 2.43 -38.77
C LYS A 60 -16.24 3.73 -37.94
N GLY A 61 -15.39 4.72 -38.22
CA GLY A 61 -15.41 6.02 -37.56
C GLY A 61 -14.62 6.09 -36.24
N VAL A 62 -13.73 5.12 -36.00
CA VAL A 62 -12.78 5.16 -34.87
C VAL A 62 -11.79 6.31 -35.09
N LYS A 63 -11.62 7.17 -34.08
CA LYS A 63 -10.75 8.36 -34.17
C LYS A 63 -9.50 8.28 -33.32
N LYS A 64 -9.45 7.39 -32.33
CA LYS A 64 -8.32 7.24 -31.41
C LYS A 64 -7.80 5.81 -31.43
N ILE A 65 -6.53 5.62 -31.76
CA ILE A 65 -5.96 4.28 -31.95
C ILE A 65 -4.66 4.16 -31.17
N VAL A 66 -4.57 3.12 -30.33
CA VAL A 66 -3.33 2.78 -29.63
C VAL A 66 -2.65 1.65 -30.39
N PHE A 67 -1.46 1.92 -30.95
CA PHE A 67 -0.60 0.91 -31.54
C PHE A 67 0.36 0.36 -30.49
N SER A 68 0.10 -0.87 -30.05
CA SER A 68 0.97 -1.61 -29.15
C SER A 68 1.97 -2.45 -29.96
N LEU A 69 3.24 -2.08 -29.91
CA LEU A 69 4.29 -2.72 -30.70
C LEU A 69 4.84 -3.96 -29.98
N ALA A 70 4.31 -5.14 -30.32
CA ALA A 70 4.69 -6.40 -29.73
C ALA A 70 5.89 -7.06 -30.46
N PHE A 71 6.99 -6.30 -30.60
CA PHE A 71 8.22 -6.79 -31.22
C PHE A 71 9.27 -7.15 -30.16
N LEU A 72 9.81 -8.38 -30.22
CA LEU A 72 10.92 -8.85 -29.37
C LEU A 72 12.30 -8.80 -30.08
N GLY A 73 12.33 -8.49 -31.39
CA GLY A 73 13.54 -8.39 -32.22
C GLY A 73 13.96 -6.94 -32.53
N ARG A 74 14.58 -6.68 -33.70
CA ARG A 74 14.96 -5.34 -34.22
C ARG A 74 13.72 -4.45 -34.50
N GLY A 75 12.92 -4.18 -33.47
CA GLY A 75 11.62 -3.51 -33.56
C GLY A 75 11.70 -2.02 -33.83
N ASN A 76 12.81 -1.35 -33.50
CA ASN A 76 12.94 0.11 -33.68
C ASN A 76 12.94 0.56 -35.14
N HIS A 77 13.51 -0.24 -36.06
CA HIS A 77 13.41 0.05 -37.50
C HIS A 77 11.97 -0.08 -37.99
N ILE A 78 11.26 -1.11 -37.55
CA ILE A 78 9.89 -1.38 -37.98
C ILE A 78 8.90 -0.40 -37.34
N ALA A 79 9.14 0.00 -36.08
CA ALA A 79 8.43 1.11 -35.45
C ALA A 79 8.62 2.41 -36.25
N LYS A 80 9.86 2.69 -36.70
CA LYS A 80 10.15 3.84 -37.57
C LYS A 80 9.35 3.80 -38.85
N ASP A 81 9.27 2.64 -39.50
CA ASP A 81 8.61 2.49 -40.79
C ASP A 81 7.09 2.63 -40.66
N ILE A 82 6.49 2.08 -39.60
CA ILE A 82 5.06 2.22 -39.31
C ILE A 82 4.71 3.68 -39.01
N MET A 83 5.44 4.32 -38.10
CA MET A 83 5.22 5.73 -37.74
C MET A 83 5.50 6.66 -38.93
N GLY A 84 6.55 6.38 -39.71
CA GLY A 84 6.88 7.11 -40.93
C GLY A 84 5.82 6.97 -42.01
N SER A 85 5.16 5.81 -42.12
CA SER A 85 4.00 5.61 -43.02
C SER A 85 2.80 6.48 -42.63
N LEU A 86 2.75 6.98 -41.39
CA LEU A 86 1.76 7.93 -40.87
C LEU A 86 2.29 9.37 -40.84
N GLY A 87 3.48 9.64 -41.40
CA GLY A 87 4.10 10.96 -41.39
C GLY A 87 4.52 11.46 -39.99
N LEU A 88 4.81 10.54 -39.06
CA LEU A 88 5.15 10.86 -37.67
C LEU A 88 6.65 10.69 -37.40
N GLU A 89 7.19 11.58 -36.56
CA GLU A 89 8.51 11.37 -35.94
C GLU A 89 8.46 10.25 -34.91
N MET A 90 9.61 9.62 -34.62
CA MET A 90 9.70 8.50 -33.68
C MET A 90 9.61 8.99 -32.23
N GLU A 91 8.40 9.29 -31.79
CA GLU A 91 8.07 9.64 -30.41
C GLU A 91 7.04 8.66 -29.83
N PHE A 92 7.44 7.94 -28.80
CA PHE A 92 6.59 6.96 -28.12
C PHE A 92 5.88 7.58 -26.93
N TYR A 93 4.74 7.00 -26.55
CA TYR A 93 3.95 7.36 -25.38
C TYR A 93 3.29 8.75 -25.39
N THR A 94 3.14 9.35 -26.57
CA THR A 94 2.43 10.63 -26.77
C THR A 94 1.36 10.46 -27.82
N TRP A 95 0.16 11.04 -27.61
CA TRP A 95 -0.87 11.10 -28.64
C TRP A 95 -0.47 12.07 -29.75
N LYS A 96 -0.56 11.63 -31.01
CA LYS A 96 -0.24 12.45 -32.19
C LYS A 96 -1.41 12.42 -33.17
N LYS A 97 -1.76 13.59 -33.70
CA LYS A 97 -2.72 13.71 -34.80
C LYS A 97 -2.05 13.36 -36.12
N THR A 98 -2.72 12.58 -36.93
CA THR A 98 -2.30 12.27 -38.30
C THR A 98 -3.53 12.14 -39.21
N ASN A 99 -3.30 12.12 -40.51
CA ASN A 99 -4.32 11.89 -41.52
C ASN A 99 -4.05 10.56 -42.21
N TRP A 100 -5.04 9.67 -42.21
CA TRP A 100 -4.99 8.41 -42.95
C TRP A 100 -6.06 8.40 -44.03
N LYS A 101 -5.64 8.45 -45.30
CA LYS A 101 -6.52 8.46 -46.48
C LYS A 101 -7.69 9.47 -46.39
N GLY A 102 -7.39 10.69 -45.96
CA GLY A 102 -8.37 11.78 -45.85
C GLY A 102 -9.18 11.78 -44.54
N LYS A 103 -8.84 10.91 -43.57
CA LYS A 103 -9.50 10.86 -42.26
C LYS A 103 -8.54 11.26 -41.15
N ASP A 104 -8.93 12.25 -40.37
CA ASP A 104 -8.17 12.70 -39.21
C ASP A 104 -8.34 11.74 -38.03
N ILE A 105 -7.22 11.24 -37.53
CA ILE A 105 -7.14 10.33 -36.39
C ILE A 105 -6.07 10.79 -35.41
N GLU A 106 -6.19 10.34 -34.17
CA GLU A 106 -5.17 10.43 -33.13
C GLU A 106 -4.59 9.04 -32.87
N VAL A 107 -3.27 8.92 -32.85
CA VAL A 107 -2.57 7.67 -32.65
C VAL A 107 -1.60 7.76 -31.49
N TYR A 108 -1.39 6.64 -30.80
CA TYR A 108 -0.47 6.49 -29.68
C TYR A 108 0.39 5.24 -29.89
N PHE A 109 1.71 5.36 -29.82
CA PHE A 109 2.62 4.23 -30.00
C PHE A 109 3.29 3.84 -28.69
N THR A 110 3.24 2.55 -28.33
CA THR A 110 4.12 2.00 -27.28
C THR A 110 5.50 1.71 -27.87
N ARG A 111 6.54 1.61 -27.03
CA ARG A 111 7.81 1.03 -27.47
C ARG A 111 7.67 -0.47 -27.78
N PRO A 112 8.56 -1.02 -28.62
CA PRO A 112 8.74 -2.45 -28.77
C PRO A 112 8.92 -3.19 -27.43
N LEU A 113 8.37 -4.39 -27.31
CA LEU A 113 8.55 -5.25 -26.12
C LEU A 113 10.03 -5.55 -25.81
N ALA A 114 10.89 -5.63 -26.82
CA ALA A 114 12.33 -5.84 -26.65
C ALA A 114 13.00 -4.79 -25.75
N ASP A 115 12.47 -3.56 -25.72
CA ASP A 115 13.00 -2.47 -24.90
C ASP A 115 12.56 -2.57 -23.42
N SER A 116 11.63 -3.48 -23.10
CA SER A 116 11.06 -3.59 -21.77
C SER A 116 12.01 -4.31 -20.79
N ASN A 117 12.37 -3.63 -19.70
CA ASN A 117 13.08 -4.27 -18.59
C ASN A 117 12.26 -5.42 -17.96
N LEU A 118 10.92 -5.40 -18.08
CA LEU A 118 10.08 -6.50 -17.57
C LEU A 118 10.31 -7.80 -18.35
N VAL A 119 10.56 -7.72 -19.67
CA VAL A 119 10.93 -8.90 -20.46
C VAL A 119 12.29 -9.46 -19.98
N LYS A 120 13.25 -8.58 -19.70
CA LYS A 120 14.57 -8.97 -19.16
C LYS A 120 14.44 -9.63 -17.77
N ILE A 121 13.65 -9.04 -16.88
CA ILE A 121 13.41 -9.58 -15.52
C ILE A 121 12.68 -10.91 -15.58
N ALA A 122 11.70 -11.06 -16.48
CA ALA A 122 10.99 -12.33 -16.66
C ALA A 122 11.95 -13.45 -17.11
N LEU A 123 12.88 -13.15 -18.02
CA LEU A 123 13.92 -14.10 -18.44
C LEU A 123 14.90 -14.40 -17.31
N LEU A 124 15.42 -13.38 -16.63
CA LEU A 124 16.30 -13.55 -15.47
C LEU A 124 15.67 -14.46 -14.43
N SER A 125 14.42 -14.18 -14.02
CA SER A 125 13.70 -14.96 -13.01
C SER A 125 13.52 -16.43 -13.39
N ARG A 126 13.34 -16.72 -14.68
CA ARG A 126 13.21 -18.11 -15.18
C ARG A 126 14.56 -18.82 -15.18
N ILE A 127 15.62 -18.12 -15.58
CA ILE A 127 16.98 -18.67 -15.66
C ILE A 127 17.56 -18.89 -14.27
N SER A 128 17.44 -17.93 -13.35
CA SER A 128 17.96 -18.01 -11.98
C SER A 128 17.40 -19.21 -11.21
N ARG A 129 16.18 -19.68 -11.53
CA ARG A 129 15.62 -20.92 -10.96
C ARG A 129 16.43 -22.17 -11.31
N ALA A 130 17.03 -22.23 -12.50
CA ALA A 130 17.82 -23.38 -12.92
C ALA A 130 19.15 -23.49 -12.16
N PHE A 131 19.64 -22.37 -11.62
CA PHE A 131 20.93 -22.29 -10.95
C PHE A 131 20.84 -22.27 -9.42
N ASN A 132 19.64 -22.35 -8.84
CA ASN A 132 19.42 -22.30 -7.38
C ASN A 132 20.22 -21.18 -6.67
N GLU A 133 20.43 -20.05 -7.35
CA GLU A 133 21.30 -18.94 -6.88
C GLU A 133 20.74 -18.16 -5.69
N ILE A 134 19.63 -18.61 -5.10
CA ILE A 134 19.08 -18.06 -3.86
C ILE A 134 19.38 -19.07 -2.75
N HIS A 135 20.64 -19.14 -2.32
CA HIS A 135 21.00 -19.72 -1.03
C HIS A 135 21.02 -18.59 -0.01
N VAL A 136 20.00 -18.53 0.83
CA VAL A 136 20.01 -17.72 2.05
C VAL A 136 19.95 -18.71 3.20
N ASP A 137 21.04 -18.84 3.95
CA ASP A 137 21.04 -19.56 5.22
C ASP A 137 20.20 -18.76 6.23
N ALA A 138 18.88 -18.97 6.22
CA ALA A 138 17.93 -18.32 7.11
C ALA A 138 17.14 -19.37 7.88
N VAL A 139 16.80 -19.05 9.13
CA VAL A 139 15.76 -19.79 9.86
C VAL A 139 14.45 -19.54 9.13
N GLU A 140 13.75 -20.59 8.72
CA GLU A 140 12.51 -20.49 7.94
C GLU A 140 11.23 -20.57 8.79
N ASP A 141 11.31 -21.18 9.98
CA ASP A 141 10.14 -21.35 10.85
C ASP A 141 9.71 -20.00 11.49
N PRO A 142 8.50 -19.48 11.21
CA PRO A 142 8.08 -18.16 11.68
C PRO A 142 8.00 -18.04 13.21
N TYR A 143 7.63 -19.12 13.90
CA TYR A 143 7.51 -19.11 15.37
C TYR A 143 8.90 -19.11 16.01
N GLU A 144 9.81 -19.93 15.49
CA GLU A 144 11.21 -19.98 15.93
C GLU A 144 11.90 -18.62 15.71
N ILE A 145 11.63 -17.94 14.58
CA ILE A 145 12.17 -16.60 14.32
C ILE A 145 11.67 -15.59 15.36
N GLU A 146 10.36 -15.56 15.63
CA GLU A 146 9.77 -14.60 16.57
C GLU A 146 10.29 -14.84 17.99
N ASP A 147 10.22 -16.09 18.49
CA ASP A 147 10.66 -16.45 19.84
C ASP A 147 12.16 -16.17 20.04
N ARG A 148 12.98 -16.57 19.06
CA ARG A 148 14.43 -16.31 19.11
C ARG A 148 14.72 -14.81 19.10
N THR A 149 14.05 -14.05 18.25
CA THR A 149 14.24 -12.59 18.17
C THR A 149 13.83 -11.91 19.47
N MET A 150 12.67 -12.27 20.02
CA MET A 150 12.18 -11.70 21.27
C MET A 150 13.12 -12.01 22.45
N ASN A 151 13.68 -13.21 22.51
CA ASN A 151 14.68 -13.56 23.52
C ASN A 151 15.96 -12.74 23.39
N ILE A 152 16.48 -12.56 22.17
CA ILE A 152 17.66 -11.70 21.92
C ILE A 152 17.38 -10.26 22.36
N ILE A 153 16.21 -9.72 22.01
CA ILE A 153 15.82 -8.36 22.37
C ILE A 153 15.72 -8.21 23.89
N LYS A 154 15.03 -9.13 24.58
CA LYS A 154 14.88 -9.09 26.04
C LYS A 154 16.23 -9.14 26.73
N GLU A 155 17.12 -10.03 26.32
CA GLU A 155 18.48 -10.11 26.87
C GLU A 155 19.27 -8.82 26.65
N MET A 156 19.11 -8.16 25.49
CA MET A 156 19.78 -6.91 25.17
C MET A 156 19.28 -5.71 25.99
N ILE A 157 17.99 -5.65 26.34
CA ILE A 157 17.39 -4.50 27.01
C ILE A 157 17.13 -4.70 28.50
N LYS A 158 17.20 -5.94 29.01
CA LYS A 158 16.79 -6.24 30.39
C LYS A 158 17.45 -5.29 31.39
N ASP A 159 18.76 -5.06 31.31
CA ASP A 159 19.48 -4.26 32.31
C ASP A 159 19.20 -2.76 32.22
N LYS A 160 18.56 -2.31 31.12
CA LYS A 160 18.13 -0.93 30.92
C LYS A 160 16.67 -0.68 31.33
N VAL A 161 15.90 -1.74 31.55
CA VAL A 161 14.50 -1.67 31.98
C VAL A 161 14.43 -1.89 33.48
N GLU A 162 14.06 -0.84 34.22
CA GLU A 162 13.94 -0.87 35.69
C GLU A 162 12.82 -1.81 36.14
N ASN A 163 11.60 -1.60 35.63
CA ASN A 163 10.46 -2.42 35.99
C ASN A 163 10.28 -3.58 35.00
N LYS A 164 10.72 -4.78 35.42
CA LYS A 164 10.66 -6.01 34.61
C LYS A 164 9.24 -6.42 34.23
N ARG A 165 8.22 -5.93 34.96
CA ARG A 165 6.82 -6.13 34.61
C ARG A 165 6.50 -5.65 33.19
N TYR A 166 7.20 -4.63 32.72
CA TYR A 166 6.98 -4.04 31.39
C TYR A 166 7.96 -4.53 30.33
N LEU A 167 8.85 -5.49 30.66
CA LEU A 167 9.93 -5.93 29.79
C LEU A 167 9.41 -6.39 28.41
N GLU A 168 8.29 -7.10 28.37
CA GLU A 168 7.68 -7.54 27.11
C GLU A 168 7.19 -6.36 26.26
N LEU A 169 6.60 -5.32 26.87
CA LEU A 169 6.15 -4.12 26.13
C LEU A 169 7.33 -3.33 25.54
N TYR A 170 8.43 -3.21 26.28
CA TYR A 170 9.66 -2.63 25.76
C TYR A 170 10.24 -3.48 24.62
N ALA A 171 10.31 -4.80 24.80
CA ALA A 171 10.83 -5.72 23.78
C ALA A 171 10.00 -5.69 22.50
N ARG A 172 8.67 -5.65 22.62
CA ARG A 172 7.72 -5.52 21.51
C ARG A 172 7.89 -4.20 20.75
N SER A 173 8.28 -3.14 21.44
CA SER A 173 8.57 -1.85 20.83
C SER A 173 9.87 -1.89 20.03
N VAL A 174 10.91 -2.56 20.55
CA VAL A 174 12.18 -2.79 19.84
C VAL A 174 11.96 -3.70 18.63
N TYR A 175 11.22 -4.80 18.80
CA TYR A 175 10.90 -5.74 17.73
C TYR A 175 10.17 -5.04 16.58
N ALA A 176 9.17 -4.22 16.89
CA ALA A 176 8.40 -3.50 15.90
C ALA A 176 9.21 -2.46 15.11
N THR A 177 10.31 -1.94 15.67
CA THR A 177 11.09 -0.85 15.08
C THR A 177 12.46 -1.26 14.56
N GLY A 178 12.98 -2.39 15.01
CA GLY A 178 14.40 -2.74 14.85
C GLY A 178 15.36 -1.78 15.58
N ASN A 179 14.86 -0.94 16.49
CA ASN A 179 15.64 0.10 17.16
C ASN A 179 15.68 -0.13 18.68
N PRO A 180 16.82 -0.61 19.24
CA PRO A 180 16.99 -0.79 20.69
C PRO A 180 16.83 0.50 21.51
N ASP A 181 17.14 1.66 20.93
CA ASP A 181 17.13 2.94 21.66
C ASP A 181 15.72 3.47 21.90
N ILE A 182 14.70 2.88 21.28
CA ILE A 182 13.29 3.28 21.47
C ILE A 182 12.87 3.20 22.95
N ILE A 183 13.50 2.31 23.73
CA ILE A 183 13.21 2.12 25.16
C ILE A 183 13.42 3.40 25.97
N ASN A 184 14.38 4.25 25.57
CA ASN A 184 14.67 5.51 26.25
C ASN A 184 13.54 6.55 26.09
N HIS A 185 12.68 6.33 25.09
CA HIS A 185 11.56 7.22 24.78
C HIS A 185 10.24 6.72 25.35
N ILE A 186 10.18 5.51 25.91
CA ILE A 186 8.93 4.95 26.41
C ILE A 186 8.62 5.47 27.82
N TYR A 187 7.37 5.88 28.02
CA TYR A 187 6.75 6.17 29.29
C TYR A 187 5.59 5.19 29.49
N ILE A 188 5.47 4.64 30.70
CA ILE A 188 4.39 3.73 31.08
C ILE A 188 3.88 4.18 32.45
N SER A 189 2.57 4.42 32.57
CA SER A 189 1.93 4.69 33.87
C SER A 189 1.95 3.43 34.73
N ASP A 190 2.11 3.58 36.05
CA ASP A 190 2.24 2.43 36.97
C ASP A 190 1.02 1.48 36.95
N ASN A 191 -0.17 2.00 36.63
CA ASN A 191 -1.42 1.25 36.54
C ASN A 191 -1.84 0.88 35.11
N PHE A 192 -1.01 1.18 34.09
CA PHE A 192 -1.37 0.97 32.68
C PHE A 192 -1.74 -0.48 32.38
N LEU A 193 -0.85 -1.42 32.74
CA LEU A 193 -1.01 -2.82 32.35
C LEU A 193 -2.16 -3.49 33.10
N ASP A 194 -2.30 -3.21 34.40
CA ASP A 194 -3.44 -3.69 35.21
C ASP A 194 -4.78 -3.22 34.65
N SER A 195 -4.90 -1.90 34.44
CA SER A 195 -6.14 -1.29 33.93
C SER A 195 -6.49 -1.79 32.53
N ALA A 196 -5.48 -1.95 31.66
CA ALA A 196 -5.71 -2.46 30.31
C ALA A 196 -6.15 -3.93 30.30
N ILE A 197 -5.51 -4.79 31.10
CA ILE A 197 -5.89 -6.21 31.22
C ILE A 197 -7.31 -6.34 31.79
N GLU A 198 -7.61 -5.60 32.86
CA GLU A 198 -8.95 -5.61 33.48
C GLU A 198 -10.03 -5.19 32.49
N ALA A 199 -9.81 -4.08 31.77
CA ALA A 199 -10.78 -3.58 30.81
C ALA A 199 -11.00 -4.54 29.62
N LEU A 200 -9.93 -5.18 29.12
CA LEU A 200 -10.03 -6.18 28.06
C LEU A 200 -10.78 -7.43 28.54
N ARG A 201 -10.53 -7.90 29.76
CA ARG A 201 -11.28 -9.01 30.37
C ARG A 201 -12.75 -8.66 30.60
N GLY A 202 -13.04 -7.40 30.89
CA GLY A 202 -14.39 -6.83 30.92
C GLY A 202 -15.07 -6.70 29.54
N GLY A 203 -14.35 -7.02 28.46
CA GLY A 203 -14.91 -7.05 27.09
C GLY A 203 -14.92 -5.69 26.38
N ILE A 204 -14.16 -4.70 26.87
CA ILE A 204 -14.13 -3.38 26.25
C ILE A 204 -13.65 -3.44 24.79
N GLU A 205 -14.23 -2.60 23.94
CA GLU A 205 -13.73 -2.38 22.58
C GLU A 205 -12.59 -1.36 22.56
N ILE A 206 -11.77 -1.40 21.51
CA ILE A 206 -10.69 -0.44 21.29
C ILE A 206 -11.12 0.57 20.24
N LEU A 207 -10.89 1.86 20.48
CA LEU A 207 -11.02 2.92 19.50
C LEU A 207 -9.64 3.29 18.96
N ALA A 208 -9.44 3.08 17.66
CA ALA A 208 -8.19 3.36 16.96
C ALA A 208 -8.27 4.63 16.11
N ASP A 209 -7.20 5.42 16.10
CA ASP A 209 -7.11 6.70 15.36
C ASP A 209 -7.25 6.53 13.84
N ILE A 210 -6.64 5.48 13.28
CA ILE A 210 -6.68 5.17 11.84
C ILE A 210 -6.85 3.68 11.53
N LYS A 211 -7.19 3.39 10.27
CA LYS A 211 -7.37 2.02 9.76
C LYS A 211 -6.14 1.12 9.96
N MET A 212 -4.94 1.62 9.66
CA MET A 212 -3.70 0.82 9.78
C MET A 212 -3.49 0.26 11.20
N VAL A 213 -3.82 1.06 12.22
CA VAL A 213 -3.78 0.60 13.62
C VAL A 213 -4.87 -0.43 13.86
N SER A 214 -6.10 -0.15 13.43
CA SER A 214 -7.24 -1.05 13.66
C SER A 214 -7.06 -2.45 13.07
N VAL A 215 -6.50 -2.58 11.85
CA VAL A 215 -6.34 -3.88 11.18
C VAL A 215 -5.22 -4.73 11.78
N GLY A 216 -4.28 -4.11 12.50
CA GLY A 216 -3.16 -4.82 13.13
C GLY A 216 -3.51 -5.42 14.50
N ILE A 217 -4.55 -4.91 15.17
CA ILE A 217 -4.92 -5.29 16.53
C ILE A 217 -5.83 -6.53 16.50
N ARG A 218 -5.48 -7.56 17.28
CA ARG A 218 -6.19 -8.84 17.34
C ARG A 218 -7.30 -8.85 18.40
N TRP A 219 -8.18 -7.84 18.36
CA TRP A 219 -9.31 -7.63 19.29
C TRP A 219 -10.51 -6.96 18.60
N LYS A 220 -11.58 -6.67 19.34
CA LYS A 220 -12.70 -5.84 18.87
C LYS A 220 -12.23 -4.40 18.76
N VAL A 221 -12.03 -3.91 17.54
CA VAL A 221 -11.54 -2.56 17.28
C VAL A 221 -12.49 -1.79 16.39
N ARG A 222 -12.79 -0.57 16.80
CA ARG A 222 -13.55 0.42 16.06
C ARG A 222 -12.61 1.51 15.54
N THR A 223 -12.85 1.98 14.32
CA THR A 223 -12.21 3.18 13.78
C THR A 223 -13.25 4.01 13.05
N LEU A 224 -13.30 5.31 13.34
CA LEU A 224 -14.28 6.24 12.77
C LEU A 224 -13.66 7.18 11.73
N ILE A 225 -12.40 6.97 11.34
CA ILE A 225 -11.65 7.90 10.48
C ILE A 225 -12.32 8.17 9.11
N ASP A 226 -13.07 7.18 8.59
CA ASP A 226 -13.78 7.27 7.31
C ASP A 226 -15.31 7.43 7.46
N ASP A 227 -15.81 7.51 8.70
CA ASP A 227 -17.22 7.77 8.98
C ASP A 227 -17.62 9.16 8.42
N GLU A 228 -18.78 9.24 7.76
CA GLU A 228 -19.23 10.48 7.16
C GLU A 228 -19.44 11.57 8.21
N ARG A 229 -19.89 11.20 9.42
CA ARG A 229 -20.08 12.12 10.56
C ARG A 229 -18.74 12.68 11.03
N THR A 230 -17.67 11.90 10.98
CA THR A 230 -16.31 12.38 11.27
C THR A 230 -15.84 13.39 10.23
N LYS A 231 -16.12 13.16 8.94
CA LYS A 231 -15.77 14.12 7.87
C LYS A 231 -16.55 15.43 8.03
N GLU A 232 -17.83 15.36 8.33
CA GLU A 232 -18.68 16.52 8.60
C GLU A 232 -18.19 17.29 9.82
N LEU A 233 -17.92 16.60 10.93
CA LEU A 233 -17.42 17.21 12.17
C LEU A 233 -16.06 17.89 11.96
N SER A 234 -15.14 17.22 11.26
CA SER A 234 -13.82 17.75 10.89
C SER A 234 -13.95 19.05 10.09
N LYS A 235 -14.82 19.09 9.07
CA LYS A 235 -15.07 20.32 8.29
C LYS A 235 -15.72 21.41 9.12
N LYS A 236 -16.75 21.06 9.90
CA LYS A 236 -17.53 22.02 10.71
C LYS A 236 -16.66 22.73 11.74
N LEU A 237 -15.75 22.01 12.39
CA LEU A 237 -14.91 22.53 13.47
C LEU A 237 -13.52 22.98 13.01
N GLY A 238 -13.16 22.77 11.73
CA GLY A 238 -11.82 23.09 11.22
C GLY A 238 -10.70 22.26 11.85
N ILE A 239 -11.02 21.04 12.31
CA ILE A 239 -10.08 20.12 12.95
C ILE A 239 -9.74 18.94 12.03
N THR A 240 -8.70 18.19 12.37
CA THR A 240 -8.33 16.99 11.58
C THR A 240 -9.37 15.88 11.70
N ARG A 241 -9.43 14.98 10.71
CA ARG A 241 -10.29 13.79 10.77
C ARG A 241 -9.95 12.85 11.94
N ALA A 242 -8.68 12.74 12.30
CA ALA A 242 -8.24 11.89 13.41
C ALA A 242 -8.65 12.46 14.77
N GLU A 243 -8.60 13.79 14.92
CA GLU A 243 -9.13 14.47 16.11
C GLU A 243 -10.65 14.25 16.21
N ALA A 244 -11.37 14.52 15.11
CA ALA A 244 -12.82 14.35 15.05
C ALA A 244 -13.27 12.89 15.25
N SER A 245 -12.51 11.89 14.78
CA SER A 245 -12.86 10.47 14.91
C SER A 245 -12.77 10.00 16.35
N ILE A 246 -11.72 10.39 17.08
CA ILE A 246 -11.59 10.09 18.51
C ILE A 246 -12.67 10.81 19.31
N SER A 247 -12.87 12.12 19.07
CA SER A 247 -13.90 12.89 19.77
C SER A 247 -15.30 12.33 19.55
N LEU A 248 -15.64 11.92 18.32
CA LEU A 248 -16.93 11.29 18.04
C LEU A 248 -17.06 9.93 18.72
N GLY A 249 -16.02 9.09 18.67
CA GLY A 249 -16.07 7.77 19.30
C GLY A 249 -16.26 7.84 20.80
N LEU A 250 -15.56 8.75 21.49
CA LEU A 250 -15.70 8.95 22.94
C LEU A 250 -17.10 9.44 23.35
N LYS A 251 -17.85 10.11 22.47
CA LYS A 251 -19.26 10.48 22.70
C LYS A 251 -20.23 9.33 22.52
N GLU A 252 -19.83 8.28 21.79
CA GLU A 252 -20.70 7.15 21.48
C GLU A 252 -20.55 5.98 22.46
N GLY A 253 -19.51 5.96 23.28
CA GLY A 253 -19.31 4.92 24.28
C GLY A 253 -17.94 4.94 24.93
N SER A 254 -17.68 3.92 25.73
CA SER A 254 -16.42 3.71 26.45
C SER A 254 -15.50 2.77 25.67
N TYR A 255 -14.25 3.19 25.47
CA TYR A 255 -13.26 2.44 24.70
C TYR A 255 -11.88 2.51 25.37
N GLY A 256 -11.07 1.48 25.18
CA GLY A 256 -9.62 1.61 25.28
C GLY A 256 -9.09 2.37 24.06
N ILE A 257 -8.15 3.29 24.23
CA ILE A 257 -7.72 4.19 23.14
C ILE A 257 -6.35 3.77 22.60
N VAL A 258 -6.23 3.60 21.28
CA VAL A 258 -4.93 3.34 20.63
C VAL A 258 -4.71 4.35 19.51
N ILE A 259 -3.72 5.22 19.69
CA ILE A 259 -3.32 6.26 18.75
C ILE A 259 -1.92 5.93 18.25
N GLY A 260 -1.84 5.44 17.01
CA GLY A 260 -0.57 4.98 16.44
C GLY A 260 -0.03 5.84 15.31
N ASN A 261 -0.78 6.83 14.82
CA ASN A 261 -0.40 7.57 13.61
C ASN A 261 -0.52 9.08 13.77
N SER A 262 -1.69 9.57 14.18
CA SER A 262 -1.99 10.99 14.12
C SER A 262 -1.83 11.68 15.48
N PRO A 263 -0.90 12.64 15.63
CA PRO A 263 -0.77 13.40 16.88
C PRO A 263 -2.06 14.10 17.30
N THR A 264 -2.84 14.61 16.34
CA THR A 264 -4.08 15.35 16.62
C THR A 264 -5.21 14.47 17.13
N ALA A 265 -5.14 13.14 17.00
CA ALA A 265 -6.05 12.24 17.72
C ALA A 265 -5.92 12.38 19.25
N ILE A 266 -4.73 12.73 19.76
CA ILE A 266 -4.54 13.02 21.18
C ILE A 266 -5.33 14.27 21.58
N LEU A 267 -5.43 15.29 20.73
CA LEU A 267 -6.27 16.46 21.00
C LEU A 267 -7.74 16.06 21.15
N GLY A 268 -8.22 15.11 20.33
CA GLY A 268 -9.59 14.62 20.42
C GLY A 268 -9.87 13.99 21.78
N LEU A 269 -8.95 13.14 22.26
CA LEU A 269 -9.01 12.55 23.60
C LEU A 269 -8.96 13.63 24.69
N LEU A 270 -8.00 14.55 24.61
CA LEU A 270 -7.79 15.57 25.64
C LEU A 270 -8.93 16.59 25.75
N LYS A 271 -9.60 16.91 24.64
CA LYS A 271 -10.72 17.87 24.63
C LYS A 271 -12.02 17.30 25.16
N GLU A 272 -12.28 16.02 24.95
CA GLU A 272 -13.48 15.37 25.46
C GLU A 272 -13.39 15.07 26.96
N GLU A 273 -12.16 15.05 27.52
CA GLU A 273 -11.90 14.75 28.93
C GLU A 273 -12.58 13.45 29.43
N ALA A 274 -12.84 12.52 28.51
CA ALA A 274 -13.55 11.28 28.79
C ALA A 274 -12.70 10.33 29.64
N GLU A 275 -13.31 9.68 30.63
CA GLU A 275 -12.65 8.60 31.36
C GLU A 275 -12.47 7.38 30.45
N VAL A 276 -11.22 6.99 30.20
CA VAL A 276 -10.87 5.81 29.42
C VAL A 276 -9.96 4.90 30.24
N PRO A 277 -10.16 3.57 30.19
CA PRO A 277 -9.41 2.66 31.06
C PRO A 277 -7.93 2.59 30.69
N PHE A 278 -7.57 2.80 29.43
CA PHE A 278 -6.16 2.87 29.02
C PHE A 278 -5.97 3.62 27.71
N VAL A 279 -4.75 4.12 27.51
CA VAL A 279 -4.32 4.80 26.29
C VAL A 279 -2.96 4.28 25.84
N ILE A 280 -2.84 3.86 24.57
CA ILE A 280 -1.55 3.67 23.90
C ILE A 280 -1.37 4.82 22.91
N ALA A 281 -0.39 5.69 23.15
CA ALA A 281 -0.12 6.85 22.30
C ALA A 281 1.30 6.80 21.74
N THR A 282 1.41 6.37 20.50
CA THR A 282 2.66 6.30 19.75
C THR A 282 2.65 7.06 18.44
N PRO A 283 1.89 8.16 18.21
CA PRO A 283 1.95 8.84 16.92
C PRO A 283 3.35 9.44 16.69
N PRO A 284 4.00 9.17 15.55
CA PRO A 284 5.23 9.84 15.17
C PRO A 284 4.92 11.24 14.63
N GLY A 285 5.93 12.12 14.60
CA GLY A 285 5.78 13.40 13.94
C GLY A 285 6.78 14.44 14.41
N PHE A 286 7.04 15.42 13.55
CA PHE A 286 7.91 16.57 13.84
C PHE A 286 7.12 17.84 14.19
N THR A 287 5.78 17.75 14.19
CA THR A 287 4.88 18.84 14.52
C THR A 287 3.85 18.32 15.51
N ASN A 288 3.71 19.01 16.65
CA ASN A 288 2.76 18.75 17.75
C ASN A 288 2.90 17.38 18.45
N ALA A 289 3.57 16.38 17.86
CA ALA A 289 3.65 15.02 18.42
C ALA A 289 4.27 15.00 19.81
N LYS A 290 5.42 15.66 19.98
CA LYS A 290 6.11 15.73 21.26
C LYS A 290 5.25 16.41 22.31
N GLU A 291 4.75 17.60 22.01
CA GLU A 291 4.02 18.46 22.94
C GLU A 291 2.70 17.79 23.38
N LEU A 292 1.97 17.17 22.45
CA LEU A 292 0.70 16.51 22.76
C LEU A 292 0.89 15.23 23.57
N LYS A 293 1.95 14.45 23.29
CA LYS A 293 2.29 13.27 24.10
C LYS A 293 2.74 13.65 25.51
N GLU A 294 3.50 14.74 25.65
CA GLU A 294 3.86 15.28 26.96
C GLU A 294 2.63 15.77 27.74
N GLU A 295 1.68 16.43 27.08
CA GLU A 295 0.42 16.86 27.70
C GLU A 295 -0.42 15.67 28.16
N LEU A 296 -0.52 14.61 27.34
CA LEU A 296 -1.19 13.36 27.71
C LEU A 296 -0.58 12.75 28.99
N ILE A 297 0.75 12.71 29.08
CA ILE A 297 1.47 12.20 30.26
C ILE A 297 1.17 13.06 31.50
N LYS A 298 1.09 14.39 31.34
CA LYS A 298 0.84 15.31 32.46
C LYS A 298 -0.55 15.18 33.06
N ARG A 299 -1.56 14.80 32.27
CA ARG A 299 -2.95 14.67 32.76
C ARG A 299 -3.11 13.67 33.89
N LYS A 300 -2.24 12.63 33.96
CA LYS A 300 -2.23 11.55 34.99
C LYS A 300 -3.53 10.74 35.17
N GLN A 301 -4.66 11.20 34.62
CA GLN A 301 -5.95 10.52 34.67
C GLN A 301 -6.02 9.28 33.76
N TYR A 302 -5.11 9.18 32.79
CA TYR A 302 -5.08 8.10 31.80
C TYR A 302 -3.97 7.10 32.11
N PRO A 303 -4.30 5.85 32.49
CA PRO A 303 -3.32 4.77 32.48
C PRO A 303 -2.78 4.65 31.05
N SER A 304 -1.48 4.92 30.83
CA SER A 304 -0.98 5.10 29.46
C SER A 304 0.39 4.49 29.18
N PHE A 305 0.56 4.05 27.94
CA PHE A 305 1.83 3.73 27.31
C PHE A 305 2.09 4.78 26.23
N VAL A 306 3.21 5.50 26.30
CA VAL A 306 3.53 6.62 25.41
C VAL A 306 4.96 6.53 24.90
N VAL A 307 5.17 6.71 23.60
CA VAL A 307 6.52 6.91 23.03
C VAL A 307 6.77 8.42 22.93
N LYS A 308 7.55 8.98 23.86
CA LYS A 308 7.87 10.42 23.96
C LYS A 308 8.63 10.95 22.74
N GLY A 309 8.59 12.27 22.55
CA GLY A 309 9.32 12.95 21.47
C GLY A 309 8.71 12.73 20.09
N ASN A 310 9.54 12.68 19.04
CA ASN A 310 9.08 12.58 17.65
C ASN A 310 8.92 11.14 17.16
N LEU A 311 9.50 10.18 17.88
CA LEU A 311 9.44 8.75 17.56
C LEU A 311 8.04 8.20 17.85
N GLY A 312 7.73 7.09 17.19
CA GLY A 312 6.42 6.48 17.25
C GLY A 312 6.17 5.61 16.02
N GLY A 313 4.92 5.25 15.81
CA GLY A 313 4.44 4.52 14.65
C GLY A 313 3.29 3.58 15.03
N SER A 314 2.52 3.22 14.02
CA SER A 314 1.37 2.32 14.16
C SER A 314 1.84 0.90 14.47
N ASN A 315 3.01 0.51 13.95
CA ASN A 315 3.71 -0.73 14.28
C ASN A 315 3.95 -0.89 15.79
N ILE A 316 4.42 0.17 16.49
CA ILE A 316 4.64 0.11 17.94
C ILE A 316 3.31 -0.01 18.68
N ALA A 317 2.34 0.84 18.35
CA ALA A 317 1.00 0.82 18.96
C ALA A 317 0.36 -0.57 18.86
N VAL A 318 0.38 -1.15 17.66
CA VAL A 318 -0.17 -2.49 17.37
C VAL A 318 0.60 -3.58 18.12
N SER A 319 1.94 -3.55 18.08
CA SER A 319 2.79 -4.57 18.73
C SER A 319 2.56 -4.60 20.25
N VAL A 320 2.56 -3.43 20.88
CA VAL A 320 2.30 -3.27 22.33
C VAL A 320 0.86 -3.67 22.66
N MET A 321 -0.14 -3.22 21.91
CA MET A 321 -1.54 -3.58 22.17
C MET A 321 -1.76 -5.09 22.06
N ASN A 322 -1.19 -5.74 21.04
CA ASN A 322 -1.32 -7.18 20.87
C ASN A 322 -0.65 -7.97 21.99
N GLU A 323 0.44 -7.45 22.57
CA GLU A 323 1.06 -8.03 23.75
C GLU A 323 0.16 -7.91 24.98
N VAL A 324 -0.44 -6.74 25.21
CA VAL A 324 -1.41 -6.54 26.30
C VAL A 324 -2.63 -7.47 26.12
N ILE A 325 -3.11 -7.67 24.89
CA ILE A 325 -4.18 -8.62 24.58
C ILE A 325 -3.74 -10.06 24.87
N ARG A 326 -2.48 -10.41 24.57
CA ARG A 326 -1.92 -11.73 24.86
C ARG A 326 -1.89 -11.98 26.36
N GLU A 327 -1.45 -11.01 27.15
CA GLU A 327 -1.45 -11.09 28.62
C GLU A 327 -2.87 -11.19 29.19
N ALA A 328 -3.84 -10.44 28.65
CA ALA A 328 -5.23 -10.50 29.13
C ALA A 328 -5.90 -11.87 28.91
N LYS A 329 -5.44 -12.65 27.93
CA LYS A 329 -5.94 -13.99 27.60
C LYS A 329 -5.30 -15.13 28.40
N GLN A 330 -4.22 -14.86 29.13
CA GLN A 330 -3.61 -15.82 30.07
C GLN A 330 -4.43 -15.91 31.35
#